data_AF-A0A0L6UNF6-F1
#
_entry.id   AF-A0A0L6UNF6-F1
#
_cell.length_a   1.000
_cell.length_b   1.000
_cell.length_c   1.000
_cell.angle_alpha   90.00
_cell.angle_beta   90.00
_cell.angle_gamma   90.00
#
_symmetry.space_group_name_H-M   'P 1'
#
loop_
_entity.id
_entity.type
_entity.pdbx_description
1 polymer ?
#
loop_
_entity_poly.entity_id
_entity_poly.type
_entity_poly.pdbx_seq_one_letter_code
_entity_poly.pdbx_strand_id
1 'polypeptide(L)'
;MSRKKSTKISRVSQRIHEGELGDSDIHHRMSMPLRGHLMAEVFNRPFFYYGKSWSQTFFLLKTVPNNSQTIFMSMTERRHFVVLKMKDENLFPVAQLERNWEQIATPEVIQGKNRYLRCFEFTQRLKLETGFDKYTF
;
A
#
# COMPACT_ATOMS: atom_id res chain seq x y z
N MET A 1 -25.75 21.75 -3.82
CA MET A 1 -25.45 20.58 -4.70
C MET A 1 -24.73 19.51 -3.88
N SER A 2 -25.38 18.37 -3.66
CA SER A 2 -24.90 17.28 -2.78
C SER A 2 -23.94 16.36 -3.55
N ARG A 3 -22.69 16.22 -3.08
CA ARG A 3 -21.74 15.23 -3.60
C ARG A 3 -22.14 13.85 -3.08
N LYS A 4 -22.71 13.00 -3.95
CA LYS A 4 -22.92 11.58 -3.65
C LYS A 4 -21.57 10.92 -3.34
N LYS A 5 -21.29 10.67 -2.06
CA LYS A 5 -20.19 9.80 -1.61
C LYS A 5 -20.44 8.39 -2.13
N SER A 6 -19.40 7.78 -2.73
CA SER A 6 -19.43 6.38 -3.19
C SER A 6 -19.70 5.44 -2.01
N THR A 7 -20.87 4.81 -2.01
CA THR A 7 -21.45 3.99 -0.92
C THR A 7 -20.73 2.66 -0.68
N LYS A 8 -19.78 2.27 -1.54
CA LYS A 8 -19.05 1.00 -1.40
C LYS A 8 -17.88 1.08 -0.41
N ILE A 9 -17.17 2.21 -0.36
CA ILE A 9 -15.99 2.37 0.51
C ILE A 9 -16.42 2.54 1.98
N SER A 10 -17.51 3.26 2.25
CA SER A 10 -17.96 3.49 3.63
C SER A 10 -18.41 2.21 4.36
N ARG A 11 -18.83 1.18 3.61
CA ARG A 11 -19.27 -0.11 4.17
C ARG A 11 -18.11 -0.98 4.67
N VAL A 12 -16.89 -0.75 4.18
CA VAL A 12 -15.71 -1.50 4.61
C VAL A 12 -15.20 -0.94 5.94
N SER A 13 -15.21 0.39 6.09
CA SER A 13 -14.77 1.08 7.30
C SER A 13 -15.62 0.75 8.54
N GLN A 14 -16.90 0.42 8.36
CA GLN A 14 -17.83 0.08 9.46
C GLN A 14 -17.57 -1.29 10.12
N ARG A 15 -16.66 -2.10 9.57
CA ARG A 15 -16.38 -3.48 10.08
C ARG A 15 -15.15 -3.58 10.98
N ILE A 16 -14.47 -2.47 11.22
CA ILE A 16 -13.24 -2.43 12.02
C ILE A 16 -13.64 -2.14 13.48
N HIS A 17 -13.38 -3.09 14.38
CA HIS A 17 -13.56 -2.91 15.82
C HIS A 17 -12.26 -2.33 16.39
N GLU A 18 -12.31 -1.10 16.90
CA GLU A 18 -11.17 -0.41 17.52
C GLU A 18 -11.05 -0.91 18.98
N GLY A 19 -9.99 -1.67 19.29
CA GLY A 19 -9.61 -1.96 20.67
C GLY A 19 -8.82 -0.79 21.25
N GLU A 20 -9.11 -0.41 22.49
CA GLU A 20 -8.44 0.69 23.19
C GLU A 20 -6.94 0.41 23.35
N LEU A 21 -6.11 1.26 22.74
CA LEU A 21 -4.65 1.26 22.87
C LEU A 21 -4.22 2.71 23.17
N GLY A 22 -3.36 2.88 24.17
CA GLY A 22 -3.00 4.17 24.75
C GLY A 22 -2.55 5.22 23.73
N ASP A 23 -2.97 6.47 23.97
CA ASP A 23 -2.78 7.58 23.06
C ASP A 23 -1.30 7.94 22.88
N SER A 24 -0.75 7.62 21.70
CA SER A 24 0.48 8.25 21.22
C SER A 24 0.14 9.64 20.68
N ASP A 25 0.78 10.66 21.27
CA ASP A 25 0.72 12.05 20.81
C ASP A 25 0.94 12.16 19.29
N ILE A 26 0.20 13.08 18.66
CA ILE A 26 0.15 13.29 17.20
C ILE A 26 1.56 13.58 16.65
N HIS A 27 2.41 14.26 17.42
CA HIS A 27 3.79 14.58 17.03
C HIS A 27 4.72 13.36 17.05
N HIS A 28 4.33 12.28 17.73
CA HIS A 28 5.10 11.04 17.84
C HIS A 28 4.62 9.95 16.88
N ARG A 29 3.57 10.21 16.09
CA ARG A 29 3.02 9.23 15.12
C ARG A 29 3.97 9.01 13.95
N MET A 30 4.04 7.77 13.46
CA MET A 30 4.82 7.46 12.27
C MET A 30 4.28 8.21 11.04
N SER A 31 5.12 9.01 10.39
CA SER A 31 4.86 9.53 9.05
C SER A 31 5.24 8.46 8.00
N MET A 32 4.23 7.88 7.36
CA MET A 32 4.41 7.32 6.02
C MET A 32 4.49 8.49 5.02
N PRO A 33 5.43 8.51 4.06
CA PRO A 33 6.19 7.37 3.52
C PRO A 33 7.61 7.16 4.07
N LEU A 34 8.13 8.01 4.97
CA LEU A 34 9.56 8.05 5.34
C LEU A 34 10.13 6.69 5.82
N ARG A 35 9.28 5.83 6.40
CA ARG A 35 9.69 4.52 6.93
C ARG A 35 9.31 3.31 6.06
N GLY A 36 8.72 3.51 4.87
CA GLY A 36 8.23 2.40 4.04
C GLY A 36 9.32 1.40 3.65
N HIS A 37 10.48 1.88 3.21
CA HIS A 37 11.65 1.03 2.89
C HIS A 37 12.23 0.34 4.10
N LEU A 38 12.32 1.04 5.23
CA LEU A 38 12.81 0.45 6.48
C LEU A 38 11.88 -0.69 6.93
N MET A 39 10.57 -0.53 6.79
CA MET A 39 9.62 -1.62 7.05
C MET A 39 9.84 -2.79 6.09
N ALA A 40 9.99 -2.52 4.79
CA ALA A 40 10.22 -3.57 3.81
C ALA A 40 11.47 -4.39 4.12
N GLU A 41 12.57 -3.72 4.46
CA GLU A 41 13.86 -4.35 4.82
C GLU A 41 13.80 -5.09 6.17
N VAL A 42 13.28 -4.45 7.23
CA VAL A 42 13.19 -5.06 8.58
C VAL A 42 12.34 -6.32 8.56
N PHE A 43 11.23 -6.31 7.82
CA PHE A 43 10.35 -7.48 7.72
C PHE A 43 10.74 -8.44 6.59
N ASN A 44 11.77 -8.11 5.80
CA ASN A 44 12.19 -8.83 4.60
C ASN A 44 10.98 -9.17 3.68
N ARG A 45 10.10 -8.19 3.49
CA ARG A 45 8.79 -8.34 2.84
C ARG A 45 8.42 -7.09 2.05
N PRO A 46 7.86 -7.23 0.83
CA PRO A 46 7.24 -6.11 0.14
C PRO A 46 6.14 -5.46 0.99
N PHE A 47 6.14 -4.13 1.04
CA PHE A 47 5.24 -3.34 1.86
C PHE A 47 4.44 -2.37 0.99
N PHE A 48 3.12 -2.46 1.05
CA PHE A 48 2.21 -1.65 0.25
C PHE A 48 1.37 -0.78 1.17
N TYR A 49 1.46 0.52 0.96
CA TYR A 49 0.73 1.52 1.74
C TYR A 49 -0.38 2.17 0.90
N TYR A 50 -1.58 2.23 1.46
CA TYR A 50 -2.74 2.91 0.88
C TYR A 50 -3.24 4.01 1.81
N GLY A 51 -2.92 5.27 1.50
CA GLY A 51 -3.51 6.43 2.15
C GLY A 51 -4.83 6.83 1.49
N LYS A 52 -5.34 8.02 1.82
CA LYS A 52 -6.40 8.75 1.06
C LYS A 52 -5.81 9.74 0.04
N SER A 53 -4.63 10.24 0.38
CA SER A 53 -3.94 11.33 -0.30
C SER A 53 -2.65 10.86 -0.97
N TRP A 54 -2.23 9.63 -0.69
CA TRP A 54 -0.97 9.08 -1.13
C TRP A 54 -0.97 7.58 -0.92
N SER A 55 -0.59 6.85 -1.95
CA SER A 55 -0.39 5.40 -1.88
C SER A 55 0.94 5.06 -2.53
N GLN A 56 1.71 4.18 -1.93
CA GLN A 56 3.03 3.81 -2.41
C GLN A 56 3.41 2.36 -2.11
N THR A 57 4.16 1.78 -3.04
CA THR A 57 4.74 0.44 -2.92
C THR A 57 6.22 0.58 -2.57
N PHE A 58 6.64 -0.17 -1.56
CA PHE A 58 8.02 -0.27 -1.10
C PHE A 58 8.47 -1.72 -1.27
N PHE A 59 9.42 -1.93 -2.16
CA PHE A 59 10.08 -3.21 -2.32
C PHE A 59 11.40 -3.21 -1.55
N LEU A 60 11.93 -4.42 -1.38
CA LEU A 60 13.28 -4.63 -0.89
C LEU A 60 14.27 -3.96 -1.85
N LEU A 61 15.46 -3.65 -1.36
CA LEU A 61 16.57 -3.12 -2.12
C LEU A 61 17.70 -4.15 -2.21
N LYS A 62 18.01 -4.79 -1.07
CA LYS A 62 19.24 -5.61 -0.93
C LYS A 62 18.99 -7.10 -0.79
N THR A 63 17.84 -7.50 -0.27
CA THR A 63 17.56 -8.89 0.08
C THR A 63 16.47 -9.47 -0.80
N VAL A 64 16.71 -10.68 -1.33
CA VAL A 64 15.71 -11.38 -2.15
C VAL A 64 14.58 -11.86 -1.23
N PRO A 65 13.31 -11.55 -1.53
CA PRO A 65 12.19 -11.98 -0.69
C PRO A 65 12.06 -13.50 -0.70
N ASN A 66 12.29 -14.11 0.47
CA ASN A 66 12.08 -15.53 0.72
C ASN A 66 10.58 -15.86 0.78
N ASN A 67 9.94 -16.01 -0.38
CA ASN A 67 8.50 -16.32 -0.58
C ASN A 67 7.56 -15.64 0.43
N SER A 68 7.91 -14.43 0.84
CA SER A 68 7.36 -13.83 2.04
C SER A 68 6.07 -13.10 1.69
N GLN A 69 5.02 -13.39 2.46
CA GLN A 69 3.70 -12.78 2.27
C GLN A 69 3.82 -11.26 2.35
N THR A 70 3.24 -10.60 1.35
CA THR A 70 3.21 -9.14 1.21
C THR A 70 2.48 -8.48 2.39
N ILE A 71 3.04 -7.40 2.92
CA ILE A 71 2.39 -6.62 3.97
C ILE A 71 1.61 -5.49 3.32
N PHE A 72 0.32 -5.42 3.64
CA PHE A 72 -0.56 -4.34 3.20
C PHE A 72 -0.97 -3.50 4.40
N MET A 73 -0.86 -2.18 4.28
CA MET A 73 -1.24 -1.25 5.31
C MET A 73 -2.04 -0.09 4.72
N SER A 74 -3.01 0.41 5.47
CA SER A 74 -3.77 1.60 5.09
C SER A 74 -3.95 2.55 6.25
N MET A 75 -4.13 3.83 5.95
CA MET A 75 -4.47 4.85 6.94
C MET A 75 -5.97 5.16 6.88
N THR A 76 -6.64 5.03 8.03
CA THR A 76 -8.05 5.38 8.19
C THR A 76 -8.25 6.90 8.22
N GLU A 77 -9.50 7.37 8.08
CA GLU A 77 -9.82 8.80 8.16
C GLU A 77 -9.45 9.41 9.54
N ARG A 78 -9.40 8.59 10.58
CA ARG A 78 -8.98 8.94 11.94
C ARG A 78 -7.46 8.91 12.13
N ARG A 79 -6.68 8.72 11.06
CA ARG A 79 -5.21 8.62 11.07
C ARG A 79 -4.68 7.45 11.91
N HIS A 80 -5.41 6.34 11.94
CA HIS A 80 -4.92 5.06 12.45
C HIS A 80 -4.44 4.19 11.30
N PHE A 81 -3.31 3.51 11.49
CA PHE A 81 -2.84 2.50 10.56
C PHE A 81 -3.55 1.17 10.82
N VAL A 82 -3.98 0.52 9.74
CA VAL A 82 -4.59 -0.81 9.78
C VAL A 82 -3.84 -1.73 8.83
N VAL A 83 -3.58 -2.95 9.27
CA VAL A 83 -3.06 -4.01 8.41
C VAL A 83 -4.21 -4.58 7.60
N LEU A 84 -4.03 -4.67 6.28
CA LEU A 84 -5.02 -5.21 5.38
C LEU A 84 -4.69 -6.67 5.06
N LYS A 85 -5.73 -7.52 5.01
CA LYS A 85 -5.64 -8.87 4.46
C LYS A 85 -6.40 -8.90 3.14
N MET A 86 -5.68 -9.11 2.05
CA MET A 86 -6.30 -9.20 0.73
C MET A 86 -7.05 -10.54 0.59
N LYS A 87 -8.19 -10.52 -0.11
CA LYS A 87 -8.93 -11.75 -0.45
C LYS A 87 -8.18 -12.58 -1.48
N ASP A 88 -7.59 -11.89 -2.45
CA ASP A 88 -6.70 -12.46 -3.45
C ASP A 88 -5.41 -11.63 -3.45
N GLU A 89 -4.31 -12.27 -3.07
CA GLU A 89 -2.99 -11.63 -3.00
C GLU A 89 -2.38 -11.38 -4.39
N ASN A 90 -2.96 -11.92 -5.47
CA ASN A 90 -2.48 -11.71 -6.84
C ASN A 90 -3.30 -10.68 -7.63
N LEU A 91 -4.40 -10.17 -7.06
CA LEU A 91 -5.34 -9.27 -7.72
C LEU A 91 -5.67 -8.06 -6.84
N PHE A 92 -4.64 -7.32 -6.45
CA PHE A 92 -4.79 -6.05 -5.74
C PHE A 92 -4.26 -4.87 -6.59
N PRO A 93 -4.85 -3.67 -6.46
CA PRO A 93 -4.34 -2.50 -7.16
C PRO A 93 -2.99 -2.09 -6.54
N VAL A 94 -1.90 -2.30 -7.26
CA VAL A 94 -0.57 -1.84 -6.88
C VAL A 94 -0.54 -0.31 -6.80
N ALA A 95 -0.15 0.21 -5.63
CA ALA A 95 0.17 1.61 -5.45
C ALA A 95 1.44 2.01 -6.23
N GLN A 96 1.70 3.30 -6.42
CA GLN A 96 2.84 3.71 -7.24
C GLN A 96 4.16 3.16 -6.66
N LEU A 97 5.01 2.64 -7.54
CA LEU A 97 6.37 2.28 -7.16
C LEU A 97 7.22 3.55 -7.05
N GLU A 98 8.16 3.58 -6.10
CA GLU A 98 9.08 4.70 -5.97
C GLU A 98 9.89 4.91 -7.25
N ARG A 99 10.03 6.18 -7.65
CA ARG A 99 10.88 6.56 -8.77
C ARG A 99 12.33 6.16 -8.46
N ASN A 100 13.00 5.59 -9.45
CA ASN A 100 14.40 5.13 -9.36
C ASN A 100 14.62 3.87 -8.50
N TRP A 101 13.58 3.21 -7.98
CA TRP A 101 13.76 1.95 -7.24
C TRP A 101 14.59 0.93 -8.03
N GLU A 102 14.33 0.79 -9.33
CA GLU A 102 15.07 -0.14 -10.21
C GLU A 102 16.55 0.23 -10.39
N GLN A 103 16.92 1.49 -10.14
CA GLN A 103 18.30 1.96 -10.25
C GLN A 103 19.10 1.64 -8.97
N ILE A 104 18.44 1.51 -7.83
CA ILE A 104 19.06 1.30 -6.52
C ILE A 104 18.93 -0.14 -6.01
N ALA A 105 17.98 -0.90 -6.53
CA ALA A 105 17.76 -2.30 -6.16
C ALA A 105 18.81 -3.22 -6.80
N THR A 106 19.13 -4.31 -6.11
CA THR A 106 19.97 -5.38 -6.66
C THR A 106 19.27 -6.11 -7.82
N PRO A 107 20.00 -6.63 -8.83
CA PRO A 107 19.40 -7.34 -9.97
C PRO A 107 18.48 -8.49 -9.57
N GLU A 108 18.83 -9.24 -8.54
CA GLU A 108 18.04 -10.36 -8.00
C GLU A 108 16.70 -9.88 -7.44
N VAL A 109 16.69 -8.72 -6.79
CA VAL A 109 15.48 -8.10 -6.24
C VAL A 109 14.60 -7.51 -7.34
N ILE A 110 15.20 -6.96 -8.40
CA ILE A 110 14.47 -6.49 -9.60
C ILE A 110 13.68 -7.64 -10.23
N GLN A 111 14.27 -8.83 -10.34
CA GLN A 111 13.55 -10.01 -10.84
C GLN A 111 12.34 -10.39 -9.97
N GLY A 112 12.42 -10.12 -8.66
CA GLY A 112 11.30 -10.32 -7.72
C GLY A 112 10.04 -9.53 -8.08
N LYS A 113 10.16 -8.40 -8.79
CA LYS A 113 9.03 -7.59 -9.27
C LYS A 113 8.09 -8.39 -10.18
N ASN A 114 8.59 -9.37 -10.91
CA ASN A 114 7.80 -10.20 -11.83
C ASN A 114 6.66 -10.94 -11.11
N ARG A 115 6.81 -11.22 -9.81
CA ARG A 115 5.74 -11.81 -8.98
C ARG A 115 4.49 -10.93 -8.92
N TYR A 116 4.67 -9.61 -9.05
CA TYR A 116 3.60 -8.62 -8.97
C TYR A 116 3.16 -8.11 -10.34
N LEU A 117 3.65 -8.71 -11.45
CA LEU A 117 3.35 -8.26 -12.81
C LEU A 117 1.83 -8.18 -13.07
N ARG A 118 1.09 -9.22 -12.68
CA ARG A 118 -0.38 -9.25 -12.79
C ARG A 118 -1.05 -8.12 -12.02
N CYS A 119 -0.51 -7.77 -10.85
CA CYS A 119 -1.05 -6.68 -10.04
C CYS A 119 -0.78 -5.32 -10.71
N PHE A 120 0.40 -5.12 -11.33
CA PHE A 120 0.71 -3.92 -12.10
C PHE A 120 -0.19 -3.78 -13.33
N GLU A 121 -0.36 -4.86 -14.11
CA GLU A 121 -1.26 -4.89 -15.26
C GLU A 121 -2.70 -4.58 -14.85
N PHE A 122 -3.17 -5.18 -13.74
CA PHE A 122 -4.48 -4.92 -13.18
C PHE A 122 -4.66 -3.43 -12.82
N THR A 123 -3.68 -2.81 -12.15
CA THR A 123 -3.72 -1.36 -11.88
C THR A 123 -3.79 -0.52 -13.14
N GLN A 124 -3.03 -0.87 -14.19
CA GLN A 124 -3.05 -0.12 -15.45
C GLN A 124 -4.41 -0.23 -16.15
N ARG A 125 -5.00 -1.43 -16.19
CA ARG A 125 -6.36 -1.63 -16.71
C ARG A 125 -7.38 -0.80 -15.95
N LEU A 126 -7.34 -0.83 -14.61
CA LEU A 126 -8.20 0.00 -13.79
C LEU A 126 -8.07 1.48 -14.16
N LYS A 127 -6.84 2.01 -14.28
CA LYS A 127 -6.60 3.42 -14.65
C LYS A 127 -7.22 3.79 -16.00
N LEU A 128 -7.11 2.90 -16.99
CA LEU A 128 -7.68 3.10 -18.33
C LEU A 128 -9.21 3.08 -18.31
N GLU A 129 -9.82 2.11 -17.63
CA GLU A 129 -11.28 1.93 -17.59
C GLU A 129 -12.00 3.06 -16.85
N THR A 130 -11.34 3.67 -15.88
CA THR A 130 -11.96 4.62 -14.96
C THR A 130 -11.59 6.08 -15.25
N GLY A 131 -10.78 6.36 -16.27
CA GLY A 131 -10.39 7.71 -16.69
C GLY A 131 -9.65 8.48 -15.58
N PHE A 132 -8.64 7.84 -14.97
CA PHE A 132 -8.00 8.30 -13.73
C PHE A 132 -7.08 9.52 -13.90
N ASP A 133 -7.67 10.72 -14.02
CA ASP A 133 -6.99 11.99 -13.71
C ASP A 133 -7.23 12.44 -12.25
N LYS A 134 -8.04 11.71 -11.46
CA LYS A 134 -8.63 12.25 -10.20
C LYS A 134 -8.57 11.42 -8.92
N TYR A 135 -7.96 10.23 -8.92
CA TYR A 135 -7.83 9.46 -7.67
C TYR A 135 -6.41 9.51 -7.16
N THR A 136 -6.22 10.32 -6.12
CA THR A 136 -5.32 9.96 -5.04
C THR A 136 -5.99 8.79 -4.31
N PHE A 137 -5.33 7.63 -4.29
CA PHE A 137 -5.74 6.57 -3.39
C PHE A 137 -5.50 7.03 -1.98
#